data_AF-A0A6B9Z8S8-F1
#
_entry.id   AF-A0A6B9Z8S8-F1
#
_cell.length_a   1.000
_cell.length_b   1.000
_cell.length_c   1.000
_cell.angle_alpha   90.00
_cell.angle_beta   90.00
_cell.angle_gamma   90.00
#
_symmetry.space_group_name_H-M   'P 1'
#
loop_
_entity.id
_entity.type
_entity.pdbx_description
1 polymer ?
#
loop_
_entity_poly.entity_id
_entity_poly.type
_entity_poly.pdbx_seq_one_letter_code
_entity_poly.pdbx_strand_id
1 'polypeptide(L)'
;MILQDESIGDSEPERKENIDKAKLEALGYNLFGFMMPFIAIVAQQSYVMVFIGIACPVGGLYILSRSQHIVKFFNEGDKSSYPAIGFGFMFLVASVLMAALIDNHVLNFLPILFPALLIAVVLFIFLYKNGLDRSVKNINTQIAAIAITSMAYGFGLNVLVNQVFDYSKPVMYQSSVIDAYITKGKGGTHYYFKIAAWPGQIENQSESVTRQQYLSLPLGTSVEVYQKKGLFHAPWYYVVLPETTPPAPAGSGNGNSPGPR
;
A
#
# COMPACT_ATOMS: atom_id res chain seq x y z
N MET A 1 19.66 25.55 -23.99
CA MET A 1 20.24 24.29 -23.45
C MET A 1 20.39 24.49 -21.95
N ILE A 2 20.05 23.54 -21.07
CA ILE A 2 19.97 23.73 -19.59
C ILE A 2 21.09 24.56 -18.96
N LEU A 3 22.32 24.47 -19.48
CA LEU A 3 23.50 25.22 -19.02
C LEU A 3 23.47 26.73 -19.34
N GLN A 4 22.49 27.21 -20.09
CA GLN A 4 22.30 28.63 -20.44
C GLN A 4 21.27 29.32 -19.54
N ASP A 5 20.58 28.57 -18.66
CA ASP A 5 19.61 29.15 -17.74
C ASP A 5 20.35 29.78 -16.55
N GLU A 6 20.33 31.11 -16.47
CA GLU A 6 20.99 31.88 -15.40
C GLU A 6 20.30 31.73 -14.05
N SER A 7 19.06 31.21 -13.98
CA SER A 7 18.37 30.98 -12.71
C SER A 7 18.94 29.80 -11.90
N ILE A 8 19.79 28.97 -12.52
CA ILE A 8 20.38 27.76 -11.93
C ILE A 8 21.72 28.04 -11.21
N GLY A 9 22.39 29.16 -11.53
CA GLY A 9 23.69 29.54 -10.97
C GLY A 9 24.38 30.62 -11.81
N ASP A 10 25.25 31.40 -11.16
CA ASP A 10 25.84 32.60 -11.73
C ASP A 10 26.97 32.29 -12.74
N SER A 11 27.52 31.07 -12.69
CA SER A 11 28.57 30.60 -13.58
C SER A 11 28.23 29.26 -14.25
N GLU A 12 28.76 29.01 -15.45
CA GLU A 12 28.61 27.71 -16.13
C GLU A 12 29.09 26.49 -15.31
N PRO A 13 30.25 26.53 -14.61
CA PRO A 13 30.68 25.40 -13.76
C PRO A 13 29.73 25.16 -12.58
N GLU A 14 29.23 26.23 -11.94
CA GLU A 14 28.27 26.12 -10.84
C GLU A 14 26.93 25.52 -11.31
N ARG A 15 26.44 25.95 -12.48
CA ARG A 15 25.24 25.39 -13.09
C ARG A 15 25.39 23.88 -13.33
N LYS A 16 26.53 23.47 -13.88
CA LYS A 16 26.83 22.04 -14.13
C LYS A 16 26.84 21.23 -12.83
N GLU A 17 27.47 21.74 -11.77
CA GLU A 17 27.51 21.08 -10.47
C GLU A 17 26.10 20.91 -9.87
N ASN A 18 25.27 21.95 -9.93
CA ASN A 18 23.89 21.90 -9.42
C ASN A 18 23.02 20.88 -10.18
N ILE A 19 23.19 20.79 -11.51
CA ILE A 19 22.50 19.79 -12.34
C ILE A 19 22.94 18.37 -11.97
N ASP A 20 24.23 18.14 -11.80
CA ASP A 20 24.75 16.80 -11.49
C ASP A 20 24.33 16.33 -10.08
N LYS A 21 24.28 17.24 -9.10
CA LYS A 21 23.67 16.97 -7.78
C LYS A 21 22.19 16.61 -7.89
N ALA A 22 21.42 17.40 -8.64
CA ALA A 22 19.99 17.15 -8.84
C ALA A 22 19.71 15.79 -9.53
N LYS A 23 20.58 15.38 -10.47
CA LYS A 23 20.50 14.04 -11.08
C LYS A 23 20.75 12.92 -10.09
N LEU A 24 21.77 13.07 -9.24
CA LEU A 24 22.10 12.07 -8.22
C LEU A 24 20.96 11.92 -7.21
N GLU A 25 20.39 13.03 -6.75
CA GLU A 25 19.23 13.03 -5.85
C GLU A 25 18.01 12.37 -6.49
N ALA A 26 17.70 12.73 -7.74
CA ALA A 26 16.57 12.13 -8.46
C ALA A 26 16.76 10.64 -8.71
N LEU A 27 17.98 10.20 -9.05
CA LEU A 27 18.33 8.79 -9.22
C LEU A 27 18.16 8.03 -7.89
N GLY A 28 18.69 8.58 -6.80
CA GLY A 28 18.55 7.98 -5.47
C GLY A 28 17.08 7.84 -5.04
N TYR A 29 16.28 8.89 -5.27
CA TYR A 29 14.84 8.86 -4.99
C TYR A 29 14.10 7.82 -5.85
N ASN A 30 14.42 7.71 -7.14
CA ASN A 30 13.83 6.71 -8.03
C ASN A 30 14.18 5.29 -7.63
N LEU A 31 15.45 5.03 -7.31
CA LEU A 31 15.90 3.72 -6.86
C LEU A 31 15.22 3.33 -5.54
N PHE A 32 15.14 4.27 -4.60
CA PHE A 32 14.42 4.06 -3.35
C PHE A 32 12.94 3.73 -3.60
N GLY A 33 12.25 4.55 -4.40
CA GLY A 33 10.85 4.33 -4.76
C GLY A 33 10.61 2.98 -5.44
N PHE A 34 11.54 2.52 -6.28
CA PHE A 34 11.48 1.21 -6.92
C PHE A 34 11.60 0.04 -5.93
N MET A 35 12.30 0.23 -4.80
CA MET A 35 12.41 -0.81 -3.77
C MET A 35 11.15 -0.91 -2.88
N MET A 36 10.31 0.13 -2.86
CA MET A 36 9.16 0.20 -1.96
C MET A 36 8.10 -0.90 -2.12
N PRO A 37 7.75 -1.35 -3.33
CA PRO A 37 6.76 -2.42 -3.50
C PRO A 37 7.17 -3.71 -2.80
N PHE A 38 8.47 -4.03 -2.79
CA PHE A 38 8.99 -5.22 -2.10
C PHE A 38 8.82 -5.12 -0.58
N ILE A 39 9.04 -3.93 -0.01
CA ILE A 39 8.81 -3.70 1.42
C ILE A 39 7.31 -3.76 1.74
N ALA A 40 6.46 -3.22 0.87
CA ALA A 40 4.99 -3.22 1.04
C ALA A 40 4.39 -4.61 1.11
N ILE A 41 4.97 -5.59 0.39
CA ILE A 41 4.54 -7.00 0.47
C ILE A 41 4.80 -7.59 1.86
N VAL A 42 5.86 -7.17 2.56
CA VAL A 42 6.25 -7.76 3.85
C VAL A 42 5.68 -6.98 5.04
N ALA A 43 5.71 -5.66 5.00
CA ALA A 43 5.33 -4.78 6.11
C ALA A 43 3.90 -4.24 5.98
N GLN A 44 2.98 -5.07 5.47
CA GLN A 44 1.57 -4.74 5.27
C GLN A 44 0.95 -4.16 6.55
N GLN A 45 0.08 -3.15 6.39
CA GLN A 45 -0.68 -2.54 7.50
C GLN A 45 0.16 -2.25 8.76
N SER A 46 1.39 -1.76 8.57
CA SER A 46 2.32 -1.47 9.67
C SER A 46 2.53 0.03 9.84
N TYR A 47 2.96 0.43 11.05
CA TYR A 47 3.43 1.79 11.32
C TYR A 47 4.54 2.21 10.34
N VAL A 48 5.42 1.29 9.96
CA VAL A 48 6.52 1.54 9.00
C VAL A 48 5.97 2.01 7.66
N MET A 49 4.94 1.34 7.12
CA MET A 49 4.32 1.75 5.85
C MET A 49 3.66 3.12 5.92
N VAL A 50 3.01 3.46 7.04
CA VAL A 50 2.42 4.79 7.20
C VAL A 50 3.51 5.86 7.27
N PHE A 51 4.55 5.65 8.08
CA PHE A 51 5.62 6.64 8.21
C PHE A 51 6.41 6.83 6.92
N ILE A 52 6.73 5.75 6.21
CA ILE A 52 7.37 5.85 4.88
C ILE A 52 6.41 6.53 3.89
N GLY A 53 5.14 6.16 3.91
CA GLY A 53 4.09 6.76 3.10
C GLY A 53 3.98 8.26 3.31
N ILE A 54 4.24 8.79 4.51
CA ILE A 54 4.25 10.23 4.77
C ILE A 54 5.60 10.87 4.42
N ALA A 55 6.71 10.27 4.90
CA ALA A 55 8.03 10.88 4.83
C ALA A 55 8.55 10.98 3.39
N CYS A 56 8.32 9.96 2.57
CA CYS A 56 8.92 9.89 1.25
C CYS A 56 8.27 10.86 0.24
N PRO A 57 6.92 11.01 0.16
CA PRO A 57 6.31 12.03 -0.68
C PRO A 57 6.72 13.43 -0.26
N VAL A 58 6.84 13.69 1.05
CA VAL A 58 7.36 14.97 1.57
C VAL A 58 8.81 15.19 1.11
N GLY A 59 9.66 14.16 1.15
CA GLY A 59 11.02 14.21 0.61
C GLY A 59 11.06 14.50 -0.90
N GLY A 60 10.19 13.86 -1.69
CA GLY A 60 10.06 14.13 -3.12
C GLY A 60 9.61 15.57 -3.40
N LEU A 61 8.64 16.08 -2.64
CA LEU A 61 8.21 17.48 -2.71
C LEU A 61 9.34 18.44 -2.31
N TYR A 62 10.13 18.10 -1.30
CA TYR A 62 11.30 18.87 -0.89
C TYR A 62 12.32 18.99 -2.04
N ILE A 63 12.67 17.87 -2.69
CA ILE A 63 13.57 17.85 -3.86
C ILE A 63 13.01 18.72 -5.00
N LEU A 64 11.72 18.60 -5.32
CA LEU A 64 11.08 19.42 -6.35
C LEU A 64 11.10 20.92 -6.02
N SER A 65 10.84 21.29 -4.76
CA SER A 65 10.81 22.68 -4.33
C SER A 65 12.19 23.35 -4.26
N ARG A 66 13.21 22.60 -3.83
CA ARG A 66 14.58 23.10 -3.66
C ARG A 66 15.30 23.25 -4.99
N SER A 67 15.05 22.37 -5.94
CA SER A 67 15.80 22.28 -7.18
C SER A 67 15.53 23.40 -8.19
N GLN A 68 14.88 24.51 -7.81
CA GLN A 68 14.59 25.67 -8.68
C GLN A 68 14.02 25.26 -10.05
N HIS A 69 13.13 24.26 -10.06
CA HIS A 69 12.52 23.70 -11.26
C HIS A 69 13.45 22.88 -12.19
N ILE A 70 14.68 22.57 -11.77
CA ILE A 70 15.59 21.65 -12.48
C ILE A 70 15.08 20.21 -12.40
N VAL A 71 14.59 19.77 -11.24
CA VAL A 71 13.96 18.45 -11.13
C VAL A 71 12.50 18.58 -11.52
N LYS A 72 12.04 17.73 -12.44
CA LYS A 72 10.65 17.65 -12.86
C LYS A 72 9.96 16.41 -12.30
N PHE A 73 8.63 16.41 -12.29
CA PHE A 73 7.88 15.20 -11.96
C PHE A 73 7.96 14.20 -13.14
N PHE A 74 7.69 14.66 -14.36
CA PHE A 74 7.91 13.89 -15.58
C PHE A 74 8.91 14.54 -16.51
N ASN A 75 9.55 13.72 -17.32
CA ASN A 75 10.40 14.15 -18.40
C ASN A 75 9.95 13.48 -19.73
N GLU A 76 9.82 14.24 -20.81
CA GLU A 76 9.61 13.71 -22.17
C GLU A 76 10.94 13.36 -22.85
N GLY A 77 11.35 12.09 -22.73
CA GLY A 77 12.28 11.41 -23.63
C GLY A 77 13.75 11.84 -23.60
N ASP A 78 14.57 11.15 -24.39
CA ASP A 78 16.04 11.25 -24.46
C ASP A 78 16.60 12.65 -24.77
N LYS A 79 15.74 13.63 -25.11
CA LYS A 79 16.13 14.99 -25.48
C LYS A 79 16.02 16.01 -24.35
N SER A 80 15.31 15.71 -23.27
CA SER A 80 15.20 16.66 -22.17
C SER A 80 16.23 16.30 -21.08
N SER A 81 17.15 17.24 -20.87
CA SER A 81 18.29 17.09 -19.98
C SER A 81 17.94 17.23 -18.48
N TYR A 82 16.65 17.32 -18.13
CA TYR A 82 16.20 17.50 -16.75
C TYR A 82 16.02 16.16 -16.02
N PRO A 83 16.58 16.01 -14.80
CA PRO A 83 16.28 14.85 -13.96
C PRO A 83 14.81 14.81 -13.53
N ALA A 84 14.25 13.61 -13.39
CA ALA A 84 12.85 13.44 -12.98
C ALA A 84 12.71 12.40 -11.86
N ILE A 85 11.78 12.65 -10.93
CA ILE A 85 11.49 11.75 -9.78
C ILE A 85 10.18 10.98 -9.91
N GLY A 86 9.43 11.19 -11.00
CA GLY A 86 8.06 10.69 -11.14
C GLY A 86 7.94 9.18 -11.00
N PHE A 87 8.87 8.41 -11.55
CA PHE A 87 8.82 6.95 -11.42
C PHE A 87 8.97 6.50 -9.97
N GLY A 88 9.98 6.98 -9.24
CA GLY A 88 10.14 6.68 -7.82
C GLY A 88 8.94 7.09 -7.00
N PHE A 89 8.39 8.27 -7.28
CA PHE A 89 7.22 8.79 -6.60
C PHE A 89 5.99 7.92 -6.85
N MET A 90 5.74 7.54 -8.10
CA MET A 90 4.62 6.68 -8.47
C MET A 90 4.75 5.27 -7.90
N PHE A 91 5.95 4.67 -7.92
CA PHE A 91 6.17 3.36 -7.32
C PHE A 91 5.94 3.37 -5.81
N LEU A 92 6.40 4.43 -5.13
CA LEU A 92 6.11 4.64 -3.71
C LEU A 92 4.60 4.76 -3.45
N VAL A 93 3.89 5.58 -4.23
CA VAL A 93 2.43 5.73 -4.08
C VAL A 93 1.70 4.42 -4.36
N ALA A 94 2.11 3.69 -5.39
CA ALA A 94 1.58 2.37 -5.70
C ALA A 94 1.83 1.39 -4.54
N SER A 95 2.97 1.49 -3.86
CA SER A 95 3.30 0.65 -2.69
C SER A 95 2.38 0.94 -1.50
N VAL A 96 2.13 2.22 -1.22
CA VAL A 96 1.19 2.64 -0.16
C VAL A 96 -0.22 2.16 -0.47
N LEU A 97 -0.67 2.33 -1.72
CA LEU A 97 -1.97 1.84 -2.16
C LEU A 97 -2.06 0.31 -2.10
N MET A 98 -1.01 -0.40 -2.53
CA MET A 98 -0.95 -1.86 -2.48
C MET A 98 -1.03 -2.35 -1.02
N ALA A 99 -0.27 -1.74 -0.10
CA ALA A 99 -0.34 -2.06 1.33
C ALA A 99 -1.73 -1.79 1.95
N ALA A 100 -2.47 -0.81 1.40
CA ALA A 100 -3.85 -0.50 1.79
C ALA A 100 -4.90 -1.45 1.20
N LEU A 101 -4.60 -2.15 0.11
CA LEU A 101 -5.57 -3.02 -0.58
C LEU A 101 -5.35 -4.50 -0.29
N ILE A 102 -4.12 -4.90 0.04
CA ILE A 102 -3.81 -6.27 0.43
C ILE A 102 -4.37 -6.52 1.83
N ASP A 103 -5.10 -7.62 1.95
CA ASP A 103 -5.70 -8.10 3.21
C ASP A 103 -6.56 -7.03 3.90
N ASN A 104 -7.19 -6.19 3.09
CA ASN A 104 -7.99 -5.08 3.58
C ASN A 104 -9.41 -5.53 3.89
N HIS A 105 -9.76 -5.38 5.16
CA HIS A 105 -11.03 -5.76 5.74
C HIS A 105 -11.89 -4.55 6.15
N VAL A 106 -11.66 -3.39 5.52
CA VAL A 106 -12.52 -2.20 5.68
C VAL A 106 -13.91 -2.47 5.11
N LEU A 107 -14.93 -2.34 5.95
CA LEU A 107 -16.33 -2.60 5.64
C LEU A 107 -17.00 -1.42 4.93
N ASN A 108 -16.57 -0.19 5.23
CA ASN A 108 -17.14 1.01 4.63
C ASN A 108 -16.05 2.07 4.40
N PHE A 109 -15.77 2.35 3.13
CA PHE A 109 -14.77 3.36 2.72
C PHE A 109 -15.30 4.79 2.72
N LEU A 110 -16.61 5.01 2.79
CA LEU A 110 -17.21 6.35 2.65
C LEU A 110 -16.62 7.38 3.62
N PRO A 111 -16.40 7.08 4.92
CA PRO A 111 -15.78 8.03 5.85
C PRO A 111 -14.31 8.37 5.52
N ILE A 112 -13.62 7.49 4.78
CA ILE A 112 -12.23 7.66 4.35
C ILE A 112 -12.14 8.61 3.15
N LEU A 113 -13.17 8.66 2.29
CA LEU A 113 -13.10 9.39 1.02
C LEU A 113 -12.88 10.90 1.21
N PHE A 114 -13.49 11.51 2.22
CA PHE A 114 -13.32 12.95 2.47
C PHE A 114 -11.89 13.33 2.90
N PRO A 115 -11.29 12.73 3.96
CA PRO A 115 -9.90 13.02 4.30
C PRO A 115 -8.92 12.58 3.21
N ALA A 116 -9.21 11.49 2.48
CA ALA A 116 -8.43 11.07 1.32
C ALA A 116 -8.41 12.13 0.22
N LEU A 117 -9.57 12.71 -0.12
CA LEU A 117 -9.68 13.76 -1.11
C LEU A 117 -8.93 15.03 -0.69
N LEU A 118 -8.98 15.41 0.58
CA LEU A 118 -8.23 16.56 1.10
C LEU A 118 -6.73 16.39 0.90
N ILE A 119 -6.18 15.24 1.30
CA ILE A 119 -4.75 14.93 1.12
C ILE A 119 -4.38 14.87 -0.37
N ALA A 120 -5.23 14.27 -1.20
CA ALA A 120 -5.03 14.20 -2.64
C ALA A 120 -4.98 15.60 -3.28
N VAL A 121 -5.90 16.51 -2.91
CA VAL A 121 -5.93 17.88 -3.43
C VAL A 121 -4.69 18.66 -3.01
N VAL A 122 -4.27 18.54 -1.75
CA VAL A 122 -3.04 19.19 -1.27
C VAL A 122 -1.84 18.70 -2.08
N LEU A 123 -1.66 17.38 -2.20
CA LEU A 123 -0.54 16.82 -2.95
C LEU A 123 -0.59 17.23 -4.43
N PHE A 124 -1.77 17.21 -5.05
CA PHE A 124 -1.98 17.62 -6.43
C PHE A 124 -1.51 19.06 -6.65
N ILE A 125 -1.90 20.00 -5.78
CA ILE A 125 -1.50 21.40 -5.88
C ILE A 125 0.03 21.54 -5.82
N PHE A 126 0.68 20.84 -4.88
CA PHE A 126 2.14 20.91 -4.74
C PHE A 126 2.87 20.33 -5.96
N LEU A 127 2.44 19.17 -6.45
CA LEU A 127 3.02 18.55 -7.64
C LEU A 127 2.75 19.36 -8.91
N TYR A 128 1.55 19.93 -9.05
CA TYR A 128 1.18 20.79 -10.17
C TYR A 128 2.02 22.08 -10.21
N LYS A 129 2.24 22.73 -9.06
CA LYS A 129 3.02 23.97 -8.99
C LYS A 129 4.51 23.75 -9.19
N ASN A 130 5.08 22.70 -8.60
CA ASN A 130 6.53 22.51 -8.55
C ASN A 130 7.07 21.50 -9.57
N GLY A 131 6.28 20.48 -9.91
CA GLY A 131 6.73 19.33 -10.70
C GLY A 131 6.26 19.32 -12.16
N LEU A 132 5.28 20.13 -12.53
CA LEU A 132 4.74 20.19 -13.89
C LEU A 132 5.77 20.84 -14.85
N ASP A 133 6.07 20.14 -15.94
CA ASP A 133 6.82 20.75 -17.04
C ASP A 133 5.85 21.39 -18.03
N ARG A 134 5.90 22.72 -18.14
CA ARG A 134 5.03 23.49 -19.04
C ARG A 134 5.58 23.60 -20.47
N SER A 135 6.82 23.18 -20.68
CA SER A 135 7.50 23.28 -21.98
C SER A 135 7.19 22.10 -22.92
N VAL A 136 6.60 21.03 -22.39
CA VAL A 136 6.30 19.81 -23.13
C VAL A 136 4.97 19.87 -23.88
N LYS A 137 4.86 19.07 -24.95
CA LYS A 137 3.66 19.03 -25.80
C LYS A 137 2.49 18.31 -25.11
N ASN A 138 2.77 17.32 -24.28
CA ASN A 138 1.77 16.46 -23.63
C ASN A 138 1.48 16.87 -22.18
N ILE A 139 1.27 18.16 -21.93
CA ILE A 139 0.97 18.70 -20.59
C ILE A 139 -0.25 18.04 -19.94
N ASN A 140 -1.29 17.72 -20.74
CA ASN A 140 -2.51 17.08 -20.24
C ASN A 140 -2.24 15.68 -19.66
N THR A 141 -1.32 14.92 -20.27
CA THR A 141 -0.92 13.60 -19.76
C THR A 141 -0.19 13.72 -18.42
N GLN A 142 0.66 14.74 -18.25
CA GLN A 142 1.31 14.99 -16.96
C GLN A 142 0.30 15.36 -15.88
N ILE A 143 -0.66 16.25 -16.20
CA ILE A 143 -1.72 16.64 -15.26
C ILE A 143 -2.55 15.42 -14.84
N ALA A 144 -2.94 14.58 -15.79
CA ALA A 144 -3.68 13.35 -15.51
C ALA A 144 -2.88 12.39 -14.61
N ALA A 145 -1.59 12.21 -14.89
CA ALA A 145 -0.72 11.36 -14.07
C ALA A 145 -0.53 11.91 -12.65
N ILE A 146 -0.37 13.23 -12.48
CA ILE A 146 -0.31 13.87 -11.18
C ILE A 146 -1.64 13.69 -10.42
N ALA A 147 -2.78 13.87 -11.10
CA ALA A 147 -4.11 13.68 -10.51
C ALA A 147 -4.31 12.24 -10.01
N ILE A 148 -4.08 11.25 -10.88
CA ILE A 148 -4.20 9.83 -10.53
C ILE A 148 -3.27 9.46 -9.37
N THR A 149 -2.01 9.90 -9.44
CA THR A 149 -1.03 9.66 -8.37
C THR A 149 -1.49 10.26 -7.04
N SER A 150 -2.02 11.49 -7.07
CA SER A 150 -2.46 12.18 -5.85
C SER A 150 -3.69 11.52 -5.24
N MET A 151 -4.65 11.09 -6.07
CA MET A 151 -5.84 10.36 -5.61
C MET A 151 -5.48 8.99 -5.03
N ALA A 152 -4.63 8.22 -5.73
CA ALA A 152 -4.13 6.94 -5.25
C ALA A 152 -3.42 7.06 -3.90
N TYR A 153 -2.57 8.08 -3.76
CA TYR A 153 -1.88 8.37 -2.51
C TYR A 153 -2.83 8.74 -1.38
N GLY A 154 -3.72 9.71 -1.62
CA GLY A 154 -4.69 10.18 -0.62
C GLY A 154 -5.56 9.03 -0.11
N PHE A 155 -6.05 8.18 -1.00
CA PHE A 155 -6.84 7.00 -0.63
C PHE A 155 -6.00 5.97 0.14
N GLY A 156 -4.89 5.51 -0.42
CA GLY A 156 -4.06 4.47 0.19
C GLY A 156 -3.55 4.84 1.58
N LEU A 157 -3.05 6.07 1.74
CA LEU A 157 -2.56 6.54 3.04
C LEU A 157 -3.66 6.57 4.09
N ASN A 158 -4.85 7.08 3.74
CA ASN A 158 -5.94 7.19 4.71
C ASN A 158 -6.53 5.83 5.08
N VAL A 159 -6.55 4.85 4.17
CA VAL A 159 -6.91 3.46 4.53
C VAL A 159 -5.93 2.89 5.55
N LEU A 160 -4.61 3.01 5.31
CA LEU A 160 -3.60 2.53 6.27
C LEU A 160 -3.71 3.25 7.61
N VAL A 161 -3.83 4.58 7.60
CA VAL A 161 -3.97 5.38 8.82
C VAL A 161 -5.23 4.97 9.58
N ASN A 162 -6.33 4.69 8.88
CA ASN A 162 -7.58 4.25 9.49
C ASN A 162 -7.45 2.96 10.30
N GLN A 163 -6.63 2.02 9.83
CA GLN A 163 -6.45 0.71 10.48
C GLN A 163 -5.30 0.74 11.50
N VAL A 164 -4.13 1.25 11.12
CA VAL A 164 -2.90 1.21 11.93
C VAL A 164 -3.02 2.02 13.21
N PHE A 165 -3.67 3.18 13.15
CA PHE A 165 -3.85 4.06 14.30
C PHE A 165 -5.22 3.89 14.97
N ASP A 166 -5.92 2.78 14.70
CA ASP A 166 -7.17 2.47 15.37
C ASP A 166 -6.96 1.80 16.72
N TYR A 167 -7.00 2.61 17.77
CA TYR A 167 -6.94 2.16 19.16
C TYR A 167 -8.32 1.84 19.77
N SER A 168 -9.39 1.80 18.96
CA SER A 168 -10.72 1.44 19.46
C SER A 168 -10.76 0.00 19.95
N LYS A 169 -11.56 -0.25 21.00
CA LYS A 169 -11.79 -1.61 21.49
C LYS A 169 -12.60 -2.39 20.45
N PRO A 170 -12.16 -3.60 20.04
CA PRO A 170 -12.93 -4.40 19.10
C PRO A 170 -14.21 -4.92 19.74
N VAL A 171 -15.26 -5.05 18.93
CA VAL A 171 -16.48 -5.79 19.26
C VAL A 171 -16.34 -7.18 18.66
N MET A 172 -16.49 -8.22 19.49
CA MET A 172 -16.41 -9.61 19.04
C MET A 172 -17.80 -10.11 18.64
N TYR A 173 -17.85 -10.75 17.47
CA TYR A 173 -19.02 -11.49 16.99
C TYR A 173 -18.64 -12.94 16.75
N GLN A 174 -19.53 -13.85 17.16
CA GLN A 174 -19.43 -15.25 16.77
C GLN A 174 -20.04 -15.43 15.38
N SER A 175 -19.27 -16.04 14.48
CA SER A 175 -19.71 -16.41 13.13
C SER A 175 -19.25 -17.83 12.81
N SER A 176 -19.48 -18.30 11.59
CA SER A 176 -19.06 -19.63 11.16
C SER A 176 -18.60 -19.65 9.70
N VAL A 177 -17.76 -20.64 9.39
CA VAL A 177 -17.36 -20.95 8.02
C VAL A 177 -18.53 -21.61 7.31
N ILE A 178 -19.10 -20.98 6.30
CA ILE A 178 -20.27 -21.48 5.57
C ILE A 178 -19.91 -22.07 4.21
N ASP A 179 -18.76 -21.71 3.66
CA ASP A 179 -18.28 -22.20 2.38
C ASP A 179 -16.75 -22.13 2.33
N ALA A 180 -16.14 -22.88 1.42
CA ALA A 180 -14.70 -22.93 1.23
C ALA A 180 -14.40 -23.11 -0.27
N TYR A 181 -13.51 -22.29 -0.81
CA TYR A 181 -13.17 -22.36 -2.23
C TYR A 181 -11.68 -22.09 -2.47
N ILE A 182 -11.22 -22.55 -3.64
CA ILE A 182 -9.84 -22.45 -4.08
C ILE A 182 -9.80 -21.64 -5.37
N THR A 183 -8.88 -20.69 -5.46
CA THR A 183 -8.56 -20.03 -6.73
C THR A 183 -7.15 -20.42 -7.20
N LYS A 184 -7.01 -20.67 -8.50
CA LYS A 184 -5.72 -21.00 -9.13
C LYS A 184 -5.39 -19.94 -10.17
N GLY A 185 -4.16 -19.44 -10.13
CA GLY A 185 -3.67 -18.44 -11.08
C GLY A 185 -2.19 -18.60 -11.35
N LYS A 186 -1.62 -17.68 -12.13
CA LYS A 186 -0.16 -17.65 -12.44
C LYS A 186 0.72 -17.56 -11.19
N GLY A 187 0.20 -17.01 -10.09
CA GLY A 187 0.90 -16.86 -8.81
C GLY A 187 0.74 -18.01 -7.82
N GLY A 188 0.01 -19.08 -8.19
CA GLY A 188 -0.18 -20.25 -7.33
C GLY A 188 -1.64 -20.54 -6.99
N THR A 189 -1.83 -21.27 -5.88
CA THR A 189 -3.13 -21.72 -5.37
C THR A 189 -3.45 -20.98 -4.08
N HIS A 190 -4.58 -20.29 -4.05
CA HIS A 190 -5.06 -19.52 -2.89
C HIS A 190 -6.31 -20.18 -2.32
N TYR A 191 -6.42 -20.20 -1.00
CA TYR A 191 -7.47 -20.88 -0.26
C TYR A 191 -8.29 -19.84 0.48
N TYR A 192 -9.62 -19.96 0.40
CA TYR A 192 -10.53 -19.00 1.02
C TYR A 192 -11.62 -19.71 1.80
N PHE A 193 -12.00 -19.11 2.91
CA PHE A 193 -13.24 -19.41 3.61
C PHE A 193 -14.24 -18.29 3.40
N LYS A 194 -15.51 -18.67 3.29
CA LYS A 194 -16.62 -17.73 3.34
C LYS A 194 -17.19 -17.74 4.74
N ILE A 195 -17.14 -16.60 5.40
CA ILE A 195 -17.62 -16.39 6.76
C ILE A 195 -19.05 -15.87 6.70
N ALA A 196 -19.94 -16.43 7.53
CA ALA A 196 -21.31 -15.98 7.61
C ALA A 196 -21.38 -14.50 8.02
N ALA A 197 -22.36 -13.78 7.48
CA ALA A 197 -22.72 -12.43 7.89
C ALA A 197 -22.89 -12.33 9.42
N TRP A 198 -22.52 -11.18 9.99
CA TRP A 198 -22.61 -10.89 11.42
C TRP A 198 -23.26 -9.51 11.64
N PRO A 199 -23.68 -9.16 12.87
CA PRO A 199 -24.31 -7.86 13.12
C PRO A 199 -23.46 -6.68 12.62
N GLY A 200 -24.04 -5.85 11.74
CA GLY A 200 -23.34 -4.74 11.10
C GLY A 200 -22.70 -5.08 9.75
N GLN A 201 -22.70 -6.36 9.34
CA GLN A 201 -22.26 -6.80 8.02
C GLN A 201 -23.28 -7.75 7.40
N ILE A 202 -23.98 -7.28 6.36
CA ILE A 202 -25.10 -8.00 5.73
C ILE A 202 -24.62 -9.11 4.79
N GLU A 203 -23.45 -8.90 4.17
CA GLU A 203 -22.89 -9.82 3.19
C GLU A 203 -21.86 -10.75 3.82
N ASN A 204 -21.90 -12.02 3.43
CA ASN A 204 -20.86 -12.98 3.79
C ASN A 204 -19.50 -12.53 3.26
N GLN A 205 -18.45 -12.66 4.08
CA GLN A 205 -17.11 -12.20 3.73
C GLN A 205 -16.19 -13.34 3.35
N SER A 206 -15.27 -13.10 2.41
CA SER A 206 -14.23 -14.06 2.05
C SER A 206 -12.95 -13.75 2.82
N GLU A 207 -12.45 -14.74 3.54
CA GLU A 207 -11.20 -14.68 4.31
C GLU A 207 -10.14 -15.55 3.64
N SER A 208 -8.95 -14.98 3.42
CA SER A 208 -7.80 -15.73 2.90
C SER A 208 -7.20 -16.59 4.02
N VAL A 209 -6.97 -17.88 3.75
CA VAL A 209 -6.46 -18.81 4.75
C VAL A 209 -5.26 -19.60 4.25
N THR A 210 -4.47 -20.11 5.18
CA THR A 210 -3.39 -21.04 4.85
C THR A 210 -3.94 -22.36 4.35
N ARG A 211 -3.16 -23.09 3.56
CA ARG A 211 -3.50 -24.46 3.13
C ARG A 211 -3.78 -25.37 4.33
N GLN A 212 -3.04 -25.21 5.42
CA GLN A 212 -3.22 -26.02 6.63
C GLN A 212 -4.59 -25.77 7.27
N GLN A 213 -4.97 -24.50 7.47
CA GLN A 213 -6.29 -24.12 7.98
C GLN A 213 -7.40 -24.64 7.06
N TYR A 214 -7.25 -24.46 5.76
CA TYR A 214 -8.22 -24.94 4.77
C TYR A 214 -8.48 -26.44 4.85
N LEU A 215 -7.43 -27.25 5.03
CA LEU A 215 -7.53 -28.71 5.05
C LEU A 215 -7.99 -29.27 6.41
N SER A 216 -7.91 -28.50 7.48
CA SER A 216 -8.15 -28.97 8.85
C SER A 216 -9.46 -28.48 9.46
N LEU A 217 -9.98 -27.33 9.01
CA LEU A 217 -11.20 -26.76 9.55
C LEU A 217 -12.41 -27.14 8.68
N PRO A 218 -13.39 -27.90 9.22
CA PRO A 218 -14.60 -28.25 8.48
C PRO A 218 -15.54 -27.04 8.31
N LEU A 219 -16.47 -27.14 7.36
CA LEU A 219 -17.60 -26.21 7.29
C LEU A 219 -18.42 -26.27 8.59
N GLY A 220 -19.01 -25.15 8.98
CA GLY A 220 -19.70 -24.96 10.25
C GLY A 220 -18.78 -24.65 11.44
N THR A 221 -17.45 -24.64 11.23
CA THR A 221 -16.49 -24.23 12.27
C THR A 221 -16.82 -22.82 12.76
N SER A 222 -16.95 -22.66 14.08
CA SER A 222 -17.15 -21.36 14.72
C SER A 222 -15.88 -20.53 14.62
N VAL A 223 -16.02 -19.26 14.25
CA VAL A 223 -14.91 -18.30 14.15
C VAL A 223 -15.27 -17.03 14.90
N GLU A 224 -14.25 -16.35 15.41
CA GLU A 224 -14.41 -15.08 16.08
C GLU A 224 -14.07 -13.95 15.11
N VAL A 225 -15.04 -13.05 14.88
CA VAL A 225 -14.84 -11.86 14.08
C VAL A 225 -14.70 -10.67 15.01
N TYR A 226 -13.57 -10.00 14.95
CA TYR A 226 -13.28 -8.81 15.73
C TYR A 226 -13.44 -7.58 14.85
N GLN A 227 -14.46 -6.77 15.11
CA GLN A 227 -14.74 -5.56 14.36
C GLN A 227 -14.31 -4.32 15.15
N LYS A 228 -13.53 -3.44 14.52
CA LYS A 228 -13.14 -2.15 15.07
C LYS A 228 -13.84 -0.99 14.37
N LYS A 229 -13.80 0.18 15.00
CA LYS A 229 -14.48 1.39 14.50
C LYS A 229 -13.75 2.06 13.33
N GLY A 230 -12.43 1.90 13.24
CA GLY A 230 -11.56 2.70 12.38
C GLY A 230 -11.31 4.10 12.96
N LEU A 231 -10.12 4.65 12.73
CA LEU A 231 -9.79 6.02 13.15
C LEU A 231 -10.76 7.05 12.55
N PHE A 232 -11.17 6.86 11.29
CA PHE A 232 -12.08 7.75 10.58
C PHE A 232 -13.55 7.31 10.70
N HIS A 233 -13.88 6.45 11.67
CA HIS A 233 -15.18 5.78 11.75
C HIS A 233 -15.50 4.94 10.52
N ALA A 234 -14.46 4.46 9.82
CA ALA A 234 -14.57 3.48 8.75
C ALA A 234 -14.27 2.08 9.33
N PRO A 235 -15.31 1.30 9.66
CA PRO A 235 -15.13 0.05 10.37
C PRO A 235 -14.32 -0.94 9.55
N TRP A 236 -13.52 -1.74 10.23
CA TRP A 236 -12.77 -2.85 9.64
C TRP A 236 -12.76 -4.03 10.59
N TYR A 237 -12.47 -5.22 10.09
CA TYR A 237 -12.46 -6.43 10.91
C TYR A 237 -11.20 -7.27 10.73
N TYR A 238 -11.02 -8.25 11.61
CA TYR A 238 -10.10 -9.36 11.40
C TYR A 238 -10.72 -10.64 11.99
N VAL A 239 -10.37 -11.78 11.42
CA VAL A 239 -10.91 -13.09 11.82
C VAL A 239 -9.87 -13.85 12.61
N VAL A 240 -10.28 -14.43 13.74
CA VAL A 240 -9.46 -15.39 14.49
C VAL A 240 -10.06 -16.78 14.25
N LEU A 241 -9.27 -17.60 13.56
CA LEU A 241 -9.60 -19.01 13.33
C LEU A 241 -9.13 -19.85 14.53
N PRO A 242 -9.83 -20.96 14.85
CA PRO A 242 -9.38 -21.88 15.90
C PRO A 242 -7.99 -22.43 15.58
N GLU A 243 -7.18 -22.67 16.62
CA GLU A 243 -5.89 -23.32 16.45
C GLU A 243 -6.06 -24.71 15.85
N THR A 244 -5.32 -24.98 14.78
CA THR A 244 -5.25 -26.31 14.19
C THR A 244 -4.21 -27.10 14.98
N THR A 245 -4.61 -28.02 15.86
CA THR A 245 -3.65 -28.96 16.45
C THR A 245 -2.98 -29.74 15.32
N PRO A 246 -1.63 -29.77 15.24
CA PRO A 246 -0.97 -30.60 14.27
C PRO A 246 -1.39 -32.06 14.48
N PRO A 247 -1.61 -32.85 13.41
CA PRO A 247 -1.87 -34.27 13.57
C PRO A 247 -0.73 -34.88 14.39
N ALA A 248 -1.08 -35.65 15.44
CA ALA A 248 -0.11 -36.35 16.25
C ALA A 248 0.88 -37.08 15.32
N PRO A 249 2.20 -37.01 15.58
CA PRO A 249 3.17 -37.66 14.72
C PRO A 249 2.79 -39.14 14.59
N ALA A 250 2.65 -39.59 13.34
CA ALA A 250 2.41 -40.98 13.00
C ALA A 250 3.59 -41.82 13.55
N GLY A 251 3.43 -42.36 14.76
CA GLY A 251 4.53 -43.02 15.46
C GLY A 251 4.37 -43.18 16.98
N SER A 252 3.42 -42.53 17.65
CA SER A 252 3.20 -42.77 19.11
C SER A 252 2.21 -43.91 19.41
N GLY A 253 2.09 -44.88 18.50
CA GLY A 253 1.46 -46.16 18.80
C GLY A 253 2.36 -46.93 19.76
N ASN A 254 2.17 -46.68 21.06
CA ASN A 254 2.83 -47.44 22.12
C ASN A 254 2.35 -48.89 22.00
N GLY A 255 3.21 -49.76 21.46
CA GLY A 255 2.95 -51.17 21.29
C GLY A 255 2.89 -51.88 22.64
N ASN A 256 1.75 -51.79 23.32
CA ASN A 256 1.38 -52.65 24.44
C ASN A 256 0.12 -53.42 24.07
N SER A 257 0.27 -54.41 23.19
CA SER A 257 -0.69 -55.51 23.09
C SER A 257 -0.43 -56.48 24.25
N PRO A 258 -1.38 -56.74 25.16
CA PRO A 258 -1.27 -57.85 26.10
C PRO A 258 -1.47 -59.14 25.31
N GLY A 259 -0.44 -59.99 25.25
CA GLY A 259 -0.55 -61.33 24.68
C GLY A 259 -1.55 -62.20 25.46
N PRO A 260 -2.30 -63.10 24.79
CA PRO A 260 -3.19 -64.02 25.46
C PRO A 260 -2.38 -65.06 26.27
N ARG A 261 -2.89 -65.37 27.46
CA ARG A 261 -2.41 -66.48 28.30
C ARG A 261 -2.92 -67.81 27.77
#